data_AF-M1AJ41-F1
#
_entry.id   AF-M1AJ41-F1
#
_cell.length_a   1.000
_cell.length_b   1.000
_cell.length_c   1.000
_cell.angle_alpha   90.00
_cell.angle_beta   90.00
_cell.angle_gamma   90.00
#
_symmetry.space_group_name_H-M   'P 1'
#
loop_
_entity.id
_entity.type
_entity.pdbx_description
1 polymer ?
#
loop_
_entity_poly.entity_id
_entity_poly.type
_entity_poly.pdbx_seq_one_letter_code
_entity_poly.pdbx_strand_id
1 'polypeptide(L)'
;MACGDDGKLSLDSIRDSLIRQEDTIIFNLIERIKFPINPTLYKQQLPPSNISGSLFQYLFQETEALQSKVGRYLSPEENPFFPDNLSDSIIPLTKCTPVLHPAAESVNVNEKILDIYINQMLPLFCTEADDDANFATTAACDIQLLQALSRRIHYGKFVAEVKFRDSTDEYKPFILAQVSHYLRLSVLIRSSRSNINYL
;
A
#
# COMPACT_ATOMS: atom_id res chain seq x y z
N MET A 1 -13.32 -7.34 1.02
CA MET A 1 -13.88 -8.26 0.00
C MET A 1 -14.27 -7.45 -1.23
N ALA A 2 -13.39 -7.34 -2.21
CA ALA A 2 -13.78 -6.99 -3.57
C ALA A 2 -14.00 -8.31 -4.31
N CYS A 3 -15.18 -8.91 -4.14
CA CYS A 3 -15.66 -9.90 -5.10
C CYS A 3 -15.97 -9.12 -6.39
N GLY A 4 -15.17 -9.33 -7.43
CA GLY A 4 -15.41 -8.73 -8.74
C GLY A 4 -16.58 -9.43 -9.40
N ASP A 5 -17.71 -8.75 -9.48
CA ASP A 5 -18.59 -8.92 -10.63
C ASP A 5 -17.79 -8.44 -11.85
N ASP A 6 -17.62 -9.26 -12.88
CA ASP A 6 -16.81 -8.95 -14.07
C ASP A 6 -17.22 -7.61 -14.74
N GLY A 7 -18.37 -7.04 -14.37
CA GLY A 7 -18.85 -5.73 -14.78
C GLY A 7 -18.39 -4.49 -13.98
N LYS A 8 -17.50 -4.58 -12.97
CA LYS A 8 -17.21 -3.43 -12.06
C LYS A 8 -15.82 -2.77 -12.12
N LEU A 9 -14.86 -3.32 -12.87
CA LEU A 9 -13.55 -2.67 -13.04
C LEU A 9 -13.54 -1.78 -14.26
N SER A 10 -13.84 -0.51 -14.03
CA SER A 10 -13.75 0.55 -15.02
C SER A 10 -12.73 1.60 -14.57
N LEU A 11 -12.26 2.42 -15.51
CA LEU A 11 -11.40 3.56 -15.17
C LEU A 11 -12.11 4.55 -14.23
N ASP A 12 -13.44 4.65 -14.30
CA ASP A 12 -14.22 5.53 -13.44
C ASP A 12 -14.27 4.98 -12.00
N SER A 13 -14.55 3.68 -11.81
CA SER A 13 -14.55 3.09 -10.46
C SER A 13 -13.16 3.09 -9.82
N ILE A 14 -12.11 2.92 -10.64
CA ILE A 14 -10.72 3.09 -10.20
C ILE A 14 -10.47 4.55 -9.79
N ARG A 15 -10.90 5.54 -10.59
CA ARG A 15 -10.71 6.96 -10.28
C ARG A 15 -11.37 7.31 -8.95
N ASP A 16 -12.61 6.90 -8.74
CA ASP A 16 -13.35 7.15 -7.49
C ASP A 16 -12.66 6.50 -6.29
N SER A 17 -12.14 5.28 -6.46
CA SER A 17 -11.36 4.61 -5.43
C SER A 17 -10.07 5.36 -5.10
N LEU A 18 -9.35 5.84 -6.11
CA LEU A 18 -8.10 6.60 -5.92
C LEU A 18 -8.34 7.93 -5.20
N ILE A 19 -9.42 8.65 -5.51
CA ILE A 19 -9.82 9.88 -4.82
C ILE A 19 -10.08 9.59 -3.33
N ARG A 20 -10.87 8.55 -3.02
CA ARG A 20 -11.13 8.17 -1.62
C ARG A 20 -9.87 7.76 -0.85
N GLN A 21 -8.95 7.08 -1.52
CA GLN A 21 -7.67 6.69 -0.92
C GLN A 21 -6.79 7.91 -0.64
N GLU A 22 -6.84 8.93 -1.49
CA GLU A 22 -6.17 10.22 -1.26
C GLU A 22 -6.68 10.89 0.02
N ASP A 23 -8.00 11.01 0.19
CA ASP A 23 -8.60 11.57 1.41
C ASP A 23 -8.18 10.79 2.67
N THR A 24 -8.12 9.46 2.57
CA THR A 24 -7.68 8.59 3.67
C THR A 24 -6.22 8.85 4.05
N ILE A 25 -5.33 9.02 3.06
CA ILE A 25 -3.92 9.32 3.30
C ILE A 25 -3.77 10.70 3.94
N ILE A 26 -4.48 11.71 3.43
CA ILE A 26 -4.45 13.07 3.99
C ILE A 26 -4.88 13.04 5.46
N PHE A 27 -5.99 12.35 5.77
CA PHE A 27 -6.47 12.23 7.14
C PHE A 27 -5.44 11.53 8.05
N ASN A 28 -4.90 10.39 7.63
CA ASN A 28 -3.91 9.65 8.42
C ASN A 28 -2.62 10.46 8.62
N LEU A 29 -2.21 11.26 7.62
CA LEU A 29 -1.09 12.18 7.74
C LEU A 29 -1.36 13.27 8.77
N ILE A 30 -2.54 13.89 8.75
CA ILE A 30 -2.96 14.90 9.74
C ILE A 30 -2.92 14.32 11.16
N GLU A 31 -3.32 13.06 11.34
CA GLU A 31 -3.21 12.39 12.64
C GLU A 31 -1.75 12.13 13.04
N ARG A 32 -0.89 11.71 12.10
CA ARG A 32 0.51 11.40 12.39
C ARG A 32 1.35 12.63 12.73
N ILE A 33 1.12 13.77 12.08
CA ILE A 33 1.92 15.00 12.31
C ILE A 33 1.70 15.63 13.69
N LYS A 34 0.74 15.14 14.47
CA LYS A 34 0.52 15.57 15.86
C LYS A 34 1.64 15.11 16.80
N PHE A 35 2.46 14.17 16.36
CA PHE A 35 3.56 13.59 17.14
C PHE A 35 4.91 13.89 16.49
N PRO A 36 5.99 14.03 17.27
CA PRO A 36 7.34 14.15 16.70
C PRO A 36 7.75 12.85 15.99
N ILE A 37 8.95 12.82 15.43
CA ILE A 37 9.45 11.63 14.71
C ILE A 37 9.50 10.42 15.63
N ASN A 38 9.85 10.60 16.91
CA ASN A 38 10.04 9.50 17.85
C ASN A 38 11.12 8.52 17.36
N PRO A 39 12.35 8.95 17.07
CA PRO A 39 13.39 8.08 16.52
C PRO A 39 13.64 6.83 17.40
N THR A 40 13.39 6.89 18.70
CA THR A 40 13.53 5.74 19.60
C THR A 40 12.52 4.62 19.31
N LEU A 41 11.35 4.95 18.76
CA LEU A 41 10.31 3.98 18.35
C LEU A 41 10.80 3.03 17.25
N TYR A 42 11.68 3.49 16.37
CA TYR A 42 12.19 2.73 15.22
C TYR A 42 13.56 2.09 15.47
N LYS A 43 14.18 2.33 16.63
CA LYS A 43 15.46 1.71 17.00
C LYS A 43 15.28 0.30 17.53
N GLN A 44 16.27 -0.55 17.23
CA GLN A 44 16.38 -1.90 17.77
C GLN A 44 16.31 -1.87 19.30
N GLN A 45 15.45 -2.69 19.89
CA GLN A 45 15.36 -2.82 21.34
C GLN A 45 16.56 -3.62 21.89
N LEU A 46 17.11 -3.16 23.01
CA LEU A 46 18.25 -3.78 23.67
C LEU A 46 17.79 -4.86 24.68
N PRO A 47 18.53 -5.96 24.84
CA PRO A 47 18.28 -6.92 25.91
C PRO A 47 18.17 -6.22 27.27
N PRO A 48 17.25 -6.62 28.16
CA PRO A 48 16.51 -7.88 28.20
C PRO A 48 15.13 -7.87 27.49
N SER A 49 14.89 -6.98 26.52
CA SER A 49 13.62 -6.99 25.77
C SER A 49 13.45 -8.30 24.99
N ASN A 50 12.29 -8.96 25.12
CA ASN A 50 11.91 -10.13 24.30
C ASN A 50 11.48 -9.76 22.87
N ILE A 51 11.59 -8.49 22.50
CA ILE A 51 11.19 -7.97 21.20
C ILE A 51 12.38 -8.12 20.24
N SER A 52 12.18 -8.85 19.14
CA SER A 52 13.11 -8.84 18.02
C SER A 52 12.77 -7.66 17.11
N GLY A 53 13.69 -6.70 16.97
CA GLY A 53 13.48 -5.53 16.13
C GLY A 53 13.23 -4.26 16.94
N SER A 54 12.62 -3.27 16.29
CA SER A 54 12.12 -2.06 16.95
C SER A 54 10.73 -2.26 17.54
N LEU A 55 10.31 -1.38 18.46
CA LEU A 55 8.96 -1.41 19.01
C LEU A 55 7.91 -1.23 17.89
N PHE A 56 8.19 -0.36 16.92
CA PHE A 56 7.34 -0.20 15.74
C PHE A 56 7.20 -1.49 14.94
N GLN A 57 8.31 -2.16 14.63
CA GLN A 57 8.29 -3.39 13.85
C GLN A 57 7.46 -4.47 14.55
N TYR A 58 7.64 -4.64 15.86
CA TYR A 58 6.87 -5.59 16.67
C TYR A 58 5.36 -5.28 16.62
N LEU A 59 4.97 -4.03 16.89
CA LEU A 59 3.56 -3.63 16.87
C LEU A 59 2.94 -3.84 15.48
N PHE A 60 3.67 -3.58 14.41
CA PHE A 60 3.18 -3.77 13.07
C PHE A 60 3.02 -5.26 12.73
N GLN A 61 4.03 -6.10 13.03
CA GLN A 61 3.96 -7.55 12.83
C GLN A 61 2.77 -8.18 13.57
N GLU A 62 2.55 -7.82 14.84
CA GLU A 62 1.41 -8.30 15.62
C GLU A 62 0.06 -7.83 15.03
N THR A 63 0.02 -6.58 14.55
CA THR A 63 -1.17 -6.02 13.90
C THR A 63 -1.48 -6.76 12.60
N GLU A 64 -0.48 -7.03 11.76
CA GLU A 64 -0.67 -7.78 10.51
C GLU A 64 -1.06 -9.23 10.79
N ALA A 65 -0.46 -9.88 11.77
CA ALA A 65 -0.82 -11.25 12.17
C ALA A 65 -2.27 -11.34 12.66
N LEU A 66 -2.76 -10.34 13.41
CA LEU A 66 -4.15 -10.27 13.81
C LEU A 66 -5.08 -10.08 12.60
N GLN A 67 -4.72 -9.16 11.70
CA GLN A 67 -5.50 -8.83 10.52
C GLN A 67 -5.52 -9.97 9.49
N SER A 68 -4.46 -10.77 9.40
CA SER A 68 -4.37 -11.93 8.50
C SER A 68 -5.35 -13.02 8.90
N LYS A 69 -5.52 -13.28 10.21
CA LYS A 69 -6.49 -14.24 10.75
C LYS A 69 -7.90 -13.92 10.27
N VAL A 70 -8.27 -12.65 10.24
CA VAL A 70 -9.58 -12.17 9.77
C VAL A 70 -9.62 -11.86 8.27
N GLY A 71 -8.70 -12.45 7.50
CA GLY A 71 -8.76 -12.46 6.04
C GLY A 71 -8.43 -11.14 5.35
N ARG A 72 -7.77 -10.18 6.02
CA ARG A 72 -7.39 -8.89 5.40
C ARG A 72 -6.61 -9.11 4.10
N TYR A 73 -5.58 -9.95 4.16
CA TYR A 73 -4.68 -10.23 3.02
C TYR A 73 -5.25 -11.25 2.02
N LEU A 74 -6.50 -11.71 2.20
CA LEU A 74 -7.24 -12.38 1.12
C LEU A 74 -7.74 -11.37 0.06
N SER A 75 -7.76 -10.09 0.41
CA SER A 75 -8.14 -9.02 -0.51
C SER A 75 -6.98 -8.69 -1.46
N PRO A 76 -7.20 -8.63 -2.79
CA PRO A 76 -6.14 -8.30 -3.75
C PRO A 76 -5.64 -6.84 -3.65
N GLU A 77 -6.37 -6.00 -2.91
CA GLU A 77 -5.97 -4.61 -2.63
C GLU A 77 -4.98 -4.49 -1.46
N GLU A 78 -4.86 -5.52 -0.61
CA GLU A 78 -4.03 -5.49 0.60
C GLU A 78 -2.69 -6.18 0.35
N ASN A 79 -1.60 -5.56 0.78
CA ASN A 79 -0.25 -6.09 0.64
C ASN A 79 0.43 -6.02 2.02
N PRO A 80 0.91 -7.13 2.59
CA PRO A 80 1.54 -7.15 3.91
C PRO A 80 2.94 -6.53 3.89
N PHE A 81 3.34 -5.85 4.95
CA PHE A 81 4.71 -5.37 5.15
C PHE A 81 5.63 -6.49 5.64
N PHE A 82 5.11 -7.43 6.42
CA PHE A 82 5.84 -8.57 6.99
C PHE A 82 5.19 -9.90 6.59
N PRO A 83 5.33 -10.33 5.32
CA PRO A 83 4.67 -11.53 4.80
C PRO A 83 5.07 -12.82 5.54
N ASP A 84 6.29 -12.88 6.08
CA ASP A 84 6.80 -14.07 6.78
C ASP A 84 6.16 -14.30 8.15
N ASN A 85 5.44 -13.30 8.70
CA ASN A 85 4.87 -13.33 10.05
C ASN A 85 3.33 -13.44 10.05
N LEU A 86 2.73 -13.77 8.90
CA LEU A 86 1.28 -13.87 8.78
C LEU A 86 0.76 -15.20 9.33
N SER A 87 -0.37 -15.14 10.02
CA SER A 87 -1.12 -16.32 10.46
C SER A 87 -2.13 -16.76 9.39
N ASP A 88 -2.45 -18.06 9.38
CA ASP A 88 -3.51 -18.60 8.54
C ASP A 88 -4.86 -17.94 8.81
N SER A 89 -5.60 -17.64 7.73
CA SER A 89 -6.94 -17.06 7.83
C SER A 89 -7.94 -18.07 8.37
N ILE A 90 -8.70 -17.69 9.39
CA ILE A 90 -9.86 -18.47 9.87
C ILE A 90 -11.09 -18.28 8.97
N ILE A 91 -11.08 -17.24 8.15
CA ILE A 91 -12.13 -16.96 7.18
C ILE A 91 -11.88 -17.82 5.93
N PRO A 92 -12.87 -18.57 5.45
CA PRO A 92 -12.73 -19.40 4.26
C PRO A 92 -12.50 -18.55 3.01
N LEU A 93 -11.64 -19.04 2.12
CA LEU A 93 -11.44 -18.41 0.81
C LEU A 93 -12.74 -18.48 0.01
N THR A 94 -13.28 -17.33 -0.35
CA THR A 94 -14.47 -17.28 -1.21
C THR A 94 -14.04 -17.51 -2.65
N LYS A 95 -14.72 -18.40 -3.38
CA LYS A 95 -14.49 -18.61 -4.81
C LYS A 95 -14.81 -17.30 -5.54
N CYS A 96 -13.78 -16.59 -5.97
CA CYS A 96 -13.88 -15.35 -6.74
C CYS A 96 -13.10 -15.51 -8.04
N THR A 97 -13.62 -14.95 -9.12
CA THR A 97 -12.86 -14.79 -10.37
C THR A 97 -11.68 -13.84 -10.09
N PRO A 98 -10.43 -14.24 -10.36
CA PRO A 98 -9.28 -13.37 -10.15
C PRO A 98 -9.39 -12.14 -11.04
N VAL A 99 -9.42 -10.97 -10.40
CA VAL A 99 -9.43 -9.69 -11.10
C VAL A 99 -8.08 -9.40 -11.77
N LEU A 100 -6.98 -9.68 -11.07
CA LEU A 100 -5.63 -9.37 -11.50
C LEU A 100 -4.99 -10.61 -12.12
N HIS A 101 -4.07 -10.41 -13.07
CA HIS A 101 -3.20 -11.48 -13.53
C HIS A 101 -2.40 -12.10 -12.35
N PRO A 102 -2.15 -13.43 -12.31
CA PRO A 102 -1.44 -14.09 -11.20
C PRO A 102 -0.07 -13.49 -10.86
N ALA A 103 0.62 -12.92 -11.85
CA ALA A 103 1.88 -12.19 -11.64
C ALA A 103 1.75 -10.99 -10.66
N ALA A 104 0.54 -10.50 -10.39
CA ALA A 104 0.30 -9.45 -9.41
C ALA A 104 0.55 -9.89 -7.95
N GLU A 105 0.50 -11.20 -7.67
CA GLU A 105 0.75 -11.76 -6.33
C GLU A 105 2.22 -11.61 -5.91
N SER A 106 3.15 -11.64 -6.87
CA SER A 106 4.59 -11.48 -6.58
C SER A 106 5.05 -10.01 -6.51
N VAL A 107 4.17 -9.06 -6.81
CA VAL A 107 4.50 -7.64 -6.79
C VAL A 107 4.19 -7.07 -5.41
N ASN A 108 5.20 -6.92 -4.55
CA ASN A 108 5.09 -6.22 -3.28
C ASN A 108 6.30 -5.30 -3.10
N VAL A 109 6.06 -3.99 -2.99
CA VAL A 109 7.11 -2.96 -2.82
C VAL A 109 7.09 -2.32 -1.43
N ASN A 110 6.43 -2.96 -0.44
CA ASN A 110 6.26 -2.42 0.90
C ASN A 110 7.58 -2.15 1.63
N GLU A 111 8.62 -2.95 1.41
CA GLU A 111 9.95 -2.67 1.97
C GLU A 111 10.45 -1.28 1.58
N LYS A 112 10.31 -0.93 0.29
CA LYS A 112 10.68 0.39 -0.22
C LYS A 112 9.76 1.51 0.28
N ILE A 113 8.45 1.23 0.42
CA ILE A 113 7.50 2.19 0.98
C ILE A 113 7.87 2.51 2.42
N LEU A 114 8.19 1.49 3.23
CA LEU A 114 8.59 1.65 4.62
C LEU A 114 9.88 2.45 4.74
N ASP A 115 10.90 2.12 3.94
CA ASP A 115 12.16 2.87 3.90
C ASP A 115 11.96 4.35 3.58
N ILE A 116 11.23 4.66 2.51
CA ILE A 116 10.94 6.06 2.12
C ILE A 116 10.12 6.75 3.21
N TYR A 117 9.16 6.06 3.82
CA TYR A 117 8.33 6.63 4.87
C TYR A 117 9.18 7.08 6.07
N ILE A 118 9.99 6.17 6.62
CA ILE A 118 10.80 6.43 7.80
C ILE A 118 11.93 7.43 7.50
N ASN A 119 12.67 7.20 6.42
CA ASN A 119 13.94 7.91 6.16
C ASN A 119 13.78 9.20 5.37
N GLN A 120 12.65 9.41 4.69
CA GLN A 120 12.44 10.59 3.84
C GLN A 120 11.15 11.33 4.16
N MET A 121 10.04 10.65 4.43
CA MET A 121 8.76 11.33 4.67
C MET A 121 8.68 11.92 6.08
N LEU A 122 8.92 11.13 7.13
CA LEU A 122 8.83 11.61 8.51
C LEU A 122 9.67 12.88 8.76
N PRO A 123 10.94 12.99 8.30
CA PRO A 123 11.75 14.21 8.48
C PRO A 123 11.21 15.46 7.77
N LEU A 124 10.33 15.32 6.77
CA LEU A 124 9.79 16.46 6.03
C LEU A 124 8.66 17.18 6.76
N PHE A 125 7.93 16.48 7.64
CA PHE A 125 6.72 17.03 8.27
C PHE A 125 6.63 16.86 9.79
N CYS A 126 7.52 16.06 10.41
CA CYS A 126 7.58 15.91 11.86
C CYS A 126 8.85 16.54 12.44
N THR A 127 8.77 16.99 13.69
CA THR A 127 9.93 17.52 14.42
C THR A 127 10.83 16.40 14.93
N GLU A 128 12.15 16.59 14.84
CA GLU A 128 13.18 15.71 15.39
C GLU A 128 13.19 15.76 16.93
N ALA A 129 12.38 14.91 17.57
CA ALA A 129 12.29 14.76 19.03
C ALA A 129 11.71 13.38 19.40
N ASP A 130 11.83 13.00 20.67
CA ASP A 130 11.11 11.89 21.29
C ASP A 130 10.02 12.42 22.25
N ASP A 131 8.87 11.77 22.22
CA ASP A 131 7.75 11.89 23.15
C ASP A 131 7.36 10.48 23.63
N ASP A 132 8.10 10.01 24.62
CA ASP A 132 8.03 8.64 25.15
C ASP A 132 6.63 8.25 25.65
N ALA A 133 5.78 9.23 25.99
CA ALA A 133 4.42 8.98 26.45
C ALA A 133 3.48 8.50 25.33
N ASN A 134 3.82 8.77 24.06
CA ASN A 134 2.93 8.58 22.91
C ASN A 134 3.46 7.60 21.85
N PHE A 135 4.42 6.74 22.17
CA PHE A 135 4.98 5.77 21.23
C PHE A 135 3.94 4.80 20.65
N ALA A 136 3.06 4.25 21.48
CA ALA A 136 2.01 3.34 21.01
C ALA A 136 1.03 4.03 20.05
N THR A 137 0.62 5.26 20.38
CA THR A 137 -0.27 6.08 19.54
C THR A 137 0.41 6.47 18.23
N THR A 138 1.69 6.87 18.29
CA THR A 138 2.50 7.20 17.11
C THR A 138 2.61 5.99 16.18
N ALA A 139 2.94 4.81 16.72
CA ALA A 139 3.02 3.58 15.95
C ALA A 139 1.68 3.20 15.32
N ALA A 140 0.57 3.39 16.02
CA ALA A 140 -0.76 3.15 15.46
C ALA A 140 -1.05 4.09 14.27
N CYS A 141 -0.72 5.39 14.38
CA CYS A 141 -0.83 6.34 13.27
C CYS A 141 0.08 5.95 12.09
N ASP A 142 1.33 5.55 12.36
CA ASP A 142 2.28 5.08 11.34
C ASP A 142 1.72 3.88 10.58
N ILE A 143 1.21 2.87 11.29
CA ILE A 143 0.64 1.66 10.69
C ILE A 143 -0.54 2.02 9.78
N GLN A 144 -1.46 2.86 10.23
CA GLN A 144 -2.61 3.29 9.41
C GLN A 144 -2.18 4.04 8.14
N LEU A 145 -1.21 4.94 8.27
CA LEU A 145 -0.69 5.71 7.14
C LEU A 145 0.07 4.81 6.16
N LEU A 146 0.94 3.94 6.63
CA LEU A 146 1.69 2.98 5.81
C LEU A 146 0.75 2.01 5.08
N GLN A 147 -0.28 1.51 5.74
CA GLN A 147 -1.28 0.66 5.09
C GLN A 147 -2.08 1.41 4.02
N ALA A 148 -2.44 2.68 4.26
CA ALA A 148 -3.12 3.52 3.27
C ALA A 148 -2.21 3.83 2.06
N LEU A 149 -0.94 4.17 2.30
CA LEU A 149 0.07 4.38 1.26
C LEU A 149 0.32 3.11 0.45
N SER A 150 0.47 1.96 1.12
CA SER A 150 0.63 0.66 0.49
C SER A 150 -0.52 0.36 -0.45
N ARG A 151 -1.78 0.49 0.01
CA ARG A 151 -2.96 0.29 -0.83
C ARG A 151 -2.94 1.22 -2.04
N ARG A 152 -2.69 2.51 -1.84
CA ARG A 152 -2.70 3.54 -2.92
C ARG A 152 -1.64 3.31 -3.98
N ILE A 153 -0.45 2.87 -3.58
CA ILE A 153 0.67 2.60 -4.49
C ILE A 153 0.43 1.29 -5.23
N HIS A 154 0.04 0.23 -4.52
CA HIS A 154 -0.25 -1.07 -5.13
C HIS A 154 -1.55 -1.07 -5.95
N TYR A 155 -2.43 -0.08 -5.77
CA TYR A 155 -3.59 0.12 -6.64
C TYR A 155 -3.21 0.32 -8.11
N GLY A 156 -1.95 0.67 -8.38
CA GLY A 156 -1.36 0.65 -9.73
C GLY A 156 -1.51 -0.68 -10.45
N LYS A 157 -1.64 -1.82 -9.74
CA LYS A 157 -1.94 -3.14 -10.32
C LYS A 157 -3.28 -3.12 -11.07
N PHE A 158 -4.32 -2.58 -10.44
CA PHE A 158 -5.66 -2.47 -11.05
C PHE A 158 -5.68 -1.46 -12.19
N VAL A 159 -4.97 -0.33 -12.04
CA VAL A 159 -4.80 0.66 -13.11
C VAL A 159 -4.13 0.03 -14.34
N ALA A 160 -3.07 -0.76 -14.13
CA ALA A 160 -2.36 -1.44 -15.20
C ALA A 160 -3.24 -2.51 -15.89
N GLU A 161 -3.97 -3.30 -15.11
CA GLU A 161 -4.89 -4.33 -15.61
C GLU A 161 -5.99 -3.72 -16.51
N VAL A 162 -6.67 -2.66 -16.05
CA VAL A 162 -7.73 -2.01 -16.84
C VAL A 162 -7.17 -1.38 -18.12
N LYS A 163 -6.03 -0.67 -18.03
CA LYS A 163 -5.39 -0.09 -19.22
C LYS A 163 -4.95 -1.16 -20.22
N PHE A 164 -4.43 -2.30 -19.74
CA PHE A 164 -4.04 -3.41 -20.59
C PHE A 164 -5.27 -4.01 -21.30
N ARG A 165 -6.36 -4.27 -20.58
CA ARG A 165 -7.61 -4.77 -21.17
C ARG A 165 -8.15 -3.84 -22.26
N ASP A 166 -8.17 -2.53 -22.01
CA ASP A 166 -8.67 -1.53 -22.95
C ASP A 166 -7.83 -1.41 -24.24
N SER A 167 -6.56 -1.84 -24.24
CA SER A 167 -5.66 -1.67 -25.39
C SER A 167 -4.61 -2.79 -25.49
N THR A 168 -5.08 -4.03 -25.42
CA THR A 168 -4.23 -5.23 -25.36
C THR A 168 -3.21 -5.27 -26.51
N ASP A 169 -3.64 -4.99 -27.74
CA ASP A 169 -2.79 -5.04 -28.94
C ASP A 169 -1.69 -3.97 -28.94
N GLU A 170 -1.92 -2.84 -28.27
CA GLU A 170 -0.92 -1.77 -28.11
C GLU A 170 0.15 -2.18 -27.11
N TYR A 171 -0.24 -2.74 -25.96
CA TYR A 171 0.69 -3.07 -24.87
C TYR A 171 1.47 -4.38 -25.09
N LYS A 172 0.87 -5.36 -25.77
CA LYS A 172 1.44 -6.71 -25.94
C LYS A 172 2.83 -6.72 -26.61
N PRO A 173 3.10 -5.97 -27.70
CA PRO A 173 4.44 -5.91 -28.29
C PRO A 173 5.50 -5.37 -27.31
N PHE A 174 5.17 -4.36 -26.50
CA PHE A 174 6.10 -3.77 -25.54
C PHE A 174 6.41 -4.70 -24.37
N ILE A 175 5.40 -5.46 -23.90
CA ILE A 175 5.56 -6.47 -22.84
C ILE A 175 6.48 -7.59 -23.34
N LEU A 176 6.24 -8.12 -24.55
CA LEU A 176 7.06 -9.18 -25.13
C LEU A 176 8.51 -8.75 -25.35
N ALA A 177 8.72 -7.49 -25.74
CA ALA A 177 10.04 -6.92 -25.93
C ALA A 177 10.71 -6.44 -24.61
N GLN A 178 10.05 -6.57 -23.45
CA GLN A 178 10.52 -6.11 -22.13
C GLN A 178 10.97 -4.63 -22.08
N VAL A 179 10.38 -3.76 -22.92
CA VAL A 179 10.87 -2.38 -23.03
C VAL A 179 10.24 -1.48 -21.97
N SER A 180 10.86 -1.48 -20.78
CA SER A 180 10.40 -0.76 -19.57
C SER A 180 10.15 0.74 -19.79
N HIS A 181 10.95 1.41 -20.62
CA HIS A 181 10.81 2.86 -20.87
C HIS A 181 9.48 3.23 -21.57
N TYR A 182 9.05 2.44 -22.56
CA TYR A 182 7.79 2.72 -23.27
C TYR A 182 6.56 2.37 -22.42
N LEU A 183 6.63 1.32 -21.59
CA LEU A 183 5.57 0.96 -20.66
C LEU A 183 5.32 2.06 -19.61
N ARG A 184 6.38 2.69 -19.10
CA ARG A 184 6.25 3.84 -18.18
C ARG A 184 5.56 5.03 -18.85
N LEU A 185 5.92 5.32 -20.10
CA LEU A 185 5.40 6.48 -20.83
C LEU A 185 3.93 6.30 -21.26
N SER A 186 3.54 5.11 -21.73
CA SER A 186 2.16 4.82 -22.16
C SER A 186 1.18 4.77 -20.99
N VAL A 187 1.62 4.31 -19.80
CA VAL A 187 0.83 4.41 -18.56
C VAL A 187 0.62 5.88 -18.15
N LEU A 188 1.62 6.74 -18.32
CA LEU A 188 1.56 8.17 -17.96
C LEU A 188 0.71 9.00 -18.94
N ILE A 189 0.86 8.80 -20.26
CA ILE A 189 0.26 9.68 -21.30
C ILE A 189 -1.28 9.61 -21.35
N ARG A 190 -1.90 8.46 -21.06
CA ARG A 190 -3.37 8.39 -20.99
C ARG A 190 -3.96 8.99 -19.70
N SER A 191 -3.14 9.23 -18.68
CA SER A 191 -3.62 9.85 -17.43
C SER A 191 -3.83 11.37 -17.55
N SER A 192 -3.14 12.02 -18.50
CA SER A 192 -3.15 13.47 -18.68
C SER A 192 -3.99 13.97 -19.86
N ARG A 193 -4.36 13.11 -20.81
CA ARG A 193 -5.22 13.51 -21.96
C ARG A 193 -6.71 13.64 -21.64
N SER A 194 -7.17 13.16 -20.48
CA SER A 194 -8.59 13.30 -20.08
C SER A 194 -8.89 14.52 -19.20
N ASN A 195 -7.90 15.38 -18.91
CA ASN A 195 -8.07 16.51 -17.98
C ASN A 195 -7.62 17.89 -18.52
N ILE A 196 -7.64 18.10 -19.85
CA ILE A 196 -7.45 19.45 -20.43
C ILE A 196 -8.53 19.72 -21.49
N ASN A 197 -9.79 19.80 -21.05
CA ASN A 197 -10.89 20.36 -21.85
C ASN A 197 -11.90 21.11 -20.96
N TYR A 198 -11.42 21.79 -19.92
CA TYR A 198 -12.13 22.86 -19.25
C TYR A 198 -11.13 23.94 -18.84
N LEU A 199 -10.75 24.77 -19.81
CA LEU A 199 -10.52 26.21 -19.72
C LEU A 199 -10.46 26.74 -21.17
#